data_AF-A0ABC8ARH4-F1
#
_entry.id   AF-A0ABC8ARH4-F1
#
_cell.length_a   1.000
_cell.length_b   1.000
_cell.length_c   1.000
_cell.angle_alpha   90.00
_cell.angle_beta   90.00
_cell.angle_gamma   90.00
#
_symmetry.space_group_name_H-M   'P 1'
#
loop_
_entity.id
_entity.type
_entity.pdbx_description
1 polymer ?
#
loop_
_entity_poly.entity_id
_entity_poly.type
_entity_poly.pdbx_seq_one_letter_code
_entity_poly.pdbx_strand_id
1 'polypeptide(L)'
;MLAVVSIAPGAGLPPALLLGSQANLVTRSIVVVATILVAVVFARLAADRRSALAAILLAVITVPLVLNQPGQSVLTFGYFATMFVGTVLYRMTAGEITARRGWAVFGFAVCVIFGISLFIKPYLEPATGVWVHWMRQPLTIIPAYLLFAAALLLRRYSFPRPLLFLGRISFSLYLVHVLVLDALPRWTTSVAGVPAPWLTLGSWLIVAVATAALTYRIIEKPCHNLGHRLIAKIDSPS
;
A
#
# COMPACT_ATOMS: atom_id res chain seq x y z
N MET A 1 -13.60 -1.50 15.74
CA MET A 1 -12.73 -1.84 16.89
C MET A 1 -11.38 -2.39 16.46
N LEU A 2 -11.31 -3.41 15.59
CA LEU A 2 -10.04 -3.98 15.11
C LEU A 2 -9.05 -2.94 14.55
N ALA A 3 -9.48 -2.03 13.67
CA ALA A 3 -8.60 -1.01 13.10
C ALA A 3 -7.95 -0.08 14.14
N VAL A 4 -8.64 0.23 15.24
CA VAL A 4 -8.11 1.08 16.33
C VAL A 4 -7.10 0.30 17.16
N VAL A 5 -7.38 -0.99 17.41
CA VAL A 5 -6.46 -1.91 18.10
C VAL A 5 -5.20 -2.15 17.28
N SER A 6 -5.28 -2.14 15.94
CA SER A 6 -4.11 -2.23 15.07
C SER A 6 -3.23 -0.98 15.14
N ILE A 7 -3.82 0.22 15.21
CA ILE A 7 -3.07 1.49 15.13
C ILE A 7 -2.37 1.84 16.44
N ALA A 8 -2.98 1.55 17.60
CA ALA A 8 -2.45 1.98 18.90
C ALA A 8 -1.03 1.44 19.23
N PRO A 9 -0.68 0.16 18.97
CA PRO A 9 0.67 -0.36 19.19
C PRO A 9 1.70 0.29 18.26
N GLY A 10 1.27 0.66 17.03
CA GLY A 10 2.12 1.25 16.01
C GLY A 10 2.63 2.64 16.30
N ALA A 11 1.88 3.41 17.10
CA ALA A 11 2.24 4.78 17.46
C ALA A 11 3.42 4.87 18.42
N GLY A 12 3.72 3.80 19.17
CA GLY A 12 4.83 3.77 20.12
C GLY A 12 6.12 3.18 19.57
N LEU A 13 6.11 2.57 18.38
CA LEU A 13 7.29 1.88 17.85
C LEU A 13 8.24 2.87 17.14
N PRO A 14 9.54 2.86 17.46
CA PRO A 14 10.51 3.66 16.72
C PRO A 14 10.68 3.13 15.29
N PRO A 15 10.97 3.99 14.31
CA PRO A 15 11.24 3.58 12.93
C PRO A 15 12.50 2.71 12.85
N ALA A 16 12.55 1.82 11.86
CA ALA A 16 13.67 0.91 11.60
C ALA A 16 14.12 0.10 12.84
N LEU A 17 13.25 -0.78 13.35
CA LEU A 17 13.46 -1.52 14.60
C LEU A 17 14.72 -2.42 14.65
N LEU A 18 15.31 -2.77 13.49
CA LEU A 18 16.52 -3.59 13.40
C LEU A 18 17.78 -2.76 13.10
N LEU A 19 17.70 -1.84 12.13
CA LEU A 19 18.83 -1.10 11.55
C LEU A 19 18.84 0.40 11.87
N GLY A 20 17.80 0.92 12.53
CA GLY A 20 17.68 2.33 12.85
C GLY A 20 18.65 2.78 13.91
N SER A 21 18.95 4.09 13.94
CA SER A 21 19.82 4.71 14.95
C SER A 21 19.30 4.58 16.39
N GLN A 22 18.00 4.27 16.55
CA GLN A 22 17.33 4.02 17.84
C GLN A 22 17.09 2.53 18.11
N ALA A 23 17.67 1.63 17.31
CA ALA A 23 17.49 0.19 17.47
C ALA A 23 18.26 -0.32 18.69
N ASN A 24 17.53 -0.85 19.68
CA ASN A 24 18.06 -1.44 20.90
C ASN A 24 17.82 -2.95 20.94
N LEU A 25 18.43 -3.64 21.91
CA LEU A 25 18.22 -5.08 22.12
C LEU A 25 16.72 -5.42 22.27
N VAL A 26 15.96 -4.53 22.93
CA VAL A 26 14.51 -4.65 23.14
C VAL A 26 13.74 -4.61 21.81
N THR A 27 14.03 -3.65 20.92
CA THR A 27 13.32 -3.54 19.63
C THR A 27 13.62 -4.71 18.71
N ARG A 28 14.87 -5.19 18.70
CA ARG A 28 15.26 -6.41 17.97
C ARG A 28 14.56 -7.65 18.51
N SER A 29 14.44 -7.76 19.83
CA SER A 29 13.72 -8.86 20.49
C SER A 29 12.22 -8.85 20.14
N ILE A 30 11.60 -7.67 20.09
CA ILE A 30 10.20 -7.50 19.66
C ILE A 30 10.00 -8.04 18.24
N VAL A 31 10.90 -7.72 17.30
CA VAL A 31 10.81 -8.22 15.92
C VAL A 31 10.87 -9.75 15.90
N VAL A 32 11.85 -10.34 16.57
CA VAL A 32 12.02 -11.80 16.62
C VAL A 32 10.80 -12.50 17.24
N VAL A 33 10.31 -12.00 18.38
CA VAL A 33 9.13 -12.56 19.05
C VAL A 33 7.90 -12.44 18.17
N ALA A 34 7.68 -11.28 17.54
CA ALA A 34 6.56 -11.08 16.61
C ALA A 34 6.66 -12.03 15.41
N THR A 35 7.84 -12.21 14.82
CA THR A 35 8.06 -13.14 13.70
C THR A 35 7.72 -14.56 14.10
N ILE A 36 8.19 -15.03 15.27
CA ILE A 36 7.91 -16.39 15.76
C ILE A 36 6.41 -16.56 16.00
N LEU A 37 5.76 -15.61 16.66
CA LEU A 37 4.35 -15.71 17.00
C LEU A 37 3.49 -15.76 15.73
N VAL A 38 3.75 -14.89 14.77
CA VAL A 38 3.06 -14.87 13.47
C VAL A 38 3.31 -16.17 12.69
N ALA A 39 4.56 -16.64 12.63
CA ALA A 39 4.89 -17.91 11.97
C ALA A 39 4.18 -19.10 12.61
N VAL A 40 4.11 -19.17 13.93
CA VAL A 40 3.41 -20.25 14.66
C VAL A 40 1.91 -20.19 14.41
N VAL A 41 1.28 -19.02 14.49
CA VAL A 41 -0.17 -18.87 14.24
C VAL A 41 -0.52 -19.30 12.82
N PHE A 42 0.21 -18.83 11.81
CA PHE A 42 -0.07 -19.22 10.43
C PHE A 42 0.28 -20.68 10.13
N ALA A 43 1.33 -21.23 10.74
CA ALA A 43 1.64 -22.67 10.62
C ALA A 43 0.55 -23.56 11.26
N ARG A 44 -0.10 -23.09 12.33
CA ARG A 44 -1.20 -23.80 13.00
C ARG A 44 -2.51 -23.73 12.23
N LEU A 45 -2.73 -22.66 11.47
CA LEU A 45 -3.91 -22.47 10.62
C LEU A 45 -3.76 -23.13 9.24
N ALA A 46 -2.57 -23.60 8.89
CA ALA A 46 -2.29 -24.21 7.61
C ALA A 46 -2.84 -25.65 7.52
N ALA A 47 -3.47 -25.97 6.38
CA ALA A 47 -4.09 -27.28 6.15
C ALA A 47 -3.05 -28.40 5.97
N ASP A 48 -1.90 -28.10 5.34
CA ASP A 48 -0.86 -29.06 4.99
C ASP A 48 0.55 -28.62 5.39
N ARG A 49 1.47 -29.58 5.56
CA ARG A 49 2.88 -29.33 5.91
C ARG A 49 3.61 -28.40 4.92
N ARG A 50 3.26 -28.47 3.63
CA ARG A 50 3.81 -27.56 2.60
C ARG A 50 3.28 -26.14 2.76
N SER A 51 1.99 -25.99 3.05
CA SER A 51 1.39 -24.67 3.32
C SER A 51 1.90 -24.06 4.62
N ALA A 52 2.18 -24.88 5.64
CA ALA A 52 2.82 -24.43 6.87
C ALA A 52 4.24 -23.92 6.63
N LEU A 53 5.05 -24.63 5.83
CA LEU A 53 6.39 -24.18 5.45
C LEU A 53 6.36 -22.87 4.67
N ALA A 54 5.45 -22.74 3.69
CA ALA A 54 5.28 -21.51 2.93
C ALA A 54 4.85 -20.33 3.83
N ALA A 55 3.94 -20.58 4.77
CA ALA A 55 3.47 -19.58 5.73
C ALA A 55 4.58 -19.11 6.68
N ILE A 56 5.41 -20.04 7.17
CA ILE A 56 6.58 -19.71 8.01
C ILE A 56 7.58 -18.87 7.21
N LEU A 57 7.92 -19.28 5.98
CA LEU A 57 8.84 -18.53 5.13
C LEU A 57 8.32 -17.11 4.85
N LEU A 58 7.03 -16.97 4.55
CA LEU A 58 6.39 -15.67 4.37
C LEU A 58 6.46 -14.81 5.64
N ALA A 59 6.16 -15.38 6.80
CA ALA A 59 6.22 -14.67 8.08
C ALA A 59 7.65 -14.19 8.42
N VAL A 60 8.64 -15.05 8.20
CA VAL A 60 10.06 -14.75 8.44
C VAL A 60 10.57 -13.62 7.54
N ILE A 61 10.07 -13.51 6.31
CA ILE A 61 10.45 -12.44 5.39
C ILE A 61 9.66 -11.16 5.69
N THR A 62 8.34 -11.25 5.82
CA THR A 62 7.45 -10.08 5.86
C THR A 62 7.51 -9.33 7.18
N VAL A 63 7.54 -10.02 8.32
CA VAL A 63 7.48 -9.37 9.64
C VAL A 63 8.70 -8.49 9.90
N PRO A 64 9.95 -8.94 9.67
CA PRO A 64 11.12 -8.08 9.79
C PRO A 64 11.10 -6.92 8.80
N LEU A 65 10.61 -7.14 7.57
CA LEU A 65 10.59 -6.10 6.54
C LEU A 65 9.60 -4.97 6.88
N VAL A 66 8.42 -5.33 7.40
CA VAL A 66 7.39 -4.38 7.84
C VAL A 66 7.86 -3.60 9.07
N LEU A 67 8.49 -4.26 10.04
CA LEU A 67 8.94 -3.63 11.28
C LEU A 67 10.25 -2.85 11.12
N ASN A 68 11.05 -3.16 10.11
CA ASN A 68 12.30 -2.46 9.82
C ASN A 68 12.17 -1.36 8.75
N GLN A 69 10.96 -0.91 8.45
CA GLN A 69 10.78 0.19 7.51
C GLN A 69 11.39 1.50 8.03
N PRO A 70 11.95 2.34 7.15
CA PRO A 70 12.53 3.62 7.54
C PRO A 70 11.50 4.67 7.97
N GLY A 71 10.23 4.53 7.57
CA GLY A 71 9.14 5.43 7.92
C GLY A 71 8.50 5.12 9.29
N GLN A 72 7.74 6.08 9.83
CA GLN A 72 7.00 5.87 11.09
C GLN A 72 6.00 4.72 10.96
N SER A 73 6.05 3.78 11.90
CA SER A 73 5.17 2.60 11.98
C SER A 73 3.68 2.95 11.95
N VAL A 74 3.29 4.11 12.47
CA VAL A 74 1.93 4.67 12.39
C VAL A 74 1.35 4.63 10.97
N LEU A 75 2.15 4.95 9.95
CA LEU A 75 1.71 4.97 8.55
C LEU A 75 1.26 3.58 8.09
N THR A 76 1.99 2.56 8.51
CA THR A 76 1.76 1.17 8.13
C THR A 76 0.50 0.61 8.75
N PHE A 77 0.27 0.91 10.02
CA PHE A 77 -1.00 0.58 10.65
C PHE A 77 -2.16 1.39 10.08
N GLY A 78 -1.90 2.61 9.58
CA GLY A 78 -2.83 3.37 8.74
C GLY A 78 -3.23 2.60 7.47
N TYR A 79 -2.27 2.07 6.71
CA TYR A 79 -2.55 1.26 5.53
C TYR A 79 -3.36 -0.01 5.86
N PHE A 80 -3.02 -0.72 6.94
CA PHE A 80 -3.80 -1.87 7.40
C PHE A 80 -5.23 -1.47 7.80
N ALA A 81 -5.41 -0.35 8.49
CA ALA A 81 -6.72 0.17 8.81
C ALA A 81 -7.54 0.49 7.54
N THR A 82 -6.92 1.07 6.52
CA THR A 82 -7.56 1.31 5.20
C THR A 82 -8.03 0.01 4.55
N MET A 83 -7.25 -1.08 4.64
CA MET A 83 -7.69 -2.40 4.14
C MET A 83 -8.98 -2.86 4.82
N PHE A 84 -9.07 -2.77 6.16
CA PHE A 84 -10.28 -3.14 6.90
C PHE A 84 -11.49 -2.25 6.55
N VAL A 85 -11.27 -0.96 6.34
CA VAL A 85 -12.32 -0.03 5.86
C VAL A 85 -12.82 -0.49 4.49
N GLY A 86 -11.91 -0.87 3.59
CA GLY A 86 -12.24 -1.46 2.29
C GLY A 86 -13.12 -2.70 2.42
N THR A 87 -12.80 -3.61 3.34
CA THR A 87 -13.63 -4.81 3.59
C THR A 87 -15.03 -4.43 4.08
N VAL A 88 -15.17 -3.47 4.99
CA VAL A 88 -16.48 -3.00 5.47
C VAL A 88 -17.29 -2.40 4.32
N LEU A 89 -16.67 -1.60 3.44
CA LEU A 89 -17.34 -1.05 2.26
C LEU A 89 -17.72 -2.14 1.25
N TYR A 90 -16.90 -3.16 1.07
CA TYR A 90 -17.24 -4.32 0.26
C TYR A 90 -18.49 -5.03 0.80
N ARG A 91 -18.54 -5.30 2.11
CA ARG A 91 -19.72 -5.91 2.77
C ARG A 91 -20.96 -5.02 2.66
N MET A 92 -20.79 -3.70 2.68
CA MET A 92 -21.88 -2.76 2.42
C MET A 92 -22.39 -2.89 0.98
N THR A 93 -21.50 -3.03 0.00
CA THR A 93 -21.90 -3.22 -1.40
C THR A 93 -22.47 -4.60 -1.69
N ALA A 94 -22.05 -5.63 -0.95
CA ALA A 94 -22.59 -6.99 -1.02
C ALA A 94 -23.96 -7.12 -0.32
N GLY A 95 -24.44 -6.08 0.37
CA GLY A 95 -25.73 -6.08 1.07
C GLY A 95 -25.71 -6.74 2.45
N GLU A 96 -24.55 -7.19 2.94
CA GLU A 96 -24.43 -7.83 4.26
C GLU A 96 -24.58 -6.83 5.44
N ILE A 97 -24.34 -5.54 5.20
CA ILE A 97 -24.46 -4.49 6.22
C ILE A 97 -25.22 -3.26 5.68
N THR A 98 -25.93 -2.58 6.57
CA THR A 98 -26.65 -1.34 6.25
C THR A 98 -25.69 -0.22 5.82
N ALA A 99 -26.06 0.53 4.79
CA ALA A 99 -25.27 1.65 4.26
C ALA A 99 -24.83 2.66 5.33
N ARG A 100 -25.70 2.95 6.30
CA ARG A 100 -25.39 3.86 7.43
C ARG A 100 -24.16 3.40 8.23
N ARG A 101 -24.03 2.09 8.48
CA ARG A 101 -22.90 1.52 9.23
C ARG A 101 -21.62 1.57 8.40
N GLY A 102 -21.71 1.28 7.10
CA GLY A 102 -20.57 1.40 6.18
C GLY A 102 -20.01 2.81 6.11
N TRP A 103 -20.88 3.81 5.89
CA TRP A 103 -20.46 5.22 5.85
C TRP A 103 -19.96 5.74 7.20
N ALA A 104 -20.53 5.28 8.32
CA ALA A 104 -20.05 5.64 9.65
C ALA A 104 -18.61 5.14 9.89
N VAL A 105 -18.30 3.90 9.51
CA VAL A 105 -16.93 3.35 9.61
C VAL A 105 -15.97 4.10 8.69
N PHE A 106 -16.41 4.46 7.49
CA PHE A 106 -15.63 5.25 6.55
C PHE A 106 -15.29 6.64 7.12
N GLY A 107 -16.30 7.38 7.60
CA GLY A 107 -16.10 8.68 8.21
C GLY A 107 -15.21 8.62 9.45
N PHE A 108 -15.43 7.62 10.32
CA PHE A 108 -14.59 7.39 11.49
C PHE A 108 -13.12 7.15 11.12
N ALA A 109 -12.85 6.35 10.07
CA ALA A 109 -11.48 6.12 9.62
C ALA A 109 -10.80 7.39 9.12
N VAL A 110 -11.51 8.23 8.36
CA VAL A 110 -11.00 9.54 7.90
C VAL A 110 -10.68 10.43 9.11
N CYS A 111 -11.57 10.49 10.10
CA CYS A 111 -11.34 11.28 11.32
C CYS A 111 -10.13 10.78 12.13
N VAL A 112 -9.94 9.46 12.25
CA VAL A 112 -8.79 8.88 12.96
C VAL A 112 -7.49 9.17 12.22
N ILE A 113 -7.45 8.98 10.90
CA ILE A 113 -6.25 9.28 10.09
C ILE A 113 -5.89 10.77 10.19
N PHE A 114 -6.89 11.64 10.10
CA PHE A 114 -6.70 13.08 10.24
C PHE A 114 -6.23 13.44 11.65
N GLY A 115 -6.88 12.92 12.68
CA GLY A 115 -6.55 13.18 14.07
C GLY A 115 -5.11 12.76 14.41
N ILE A 116 -4.69 11.58 13.96
CA ILE A 116 -3.31 11.11 14.14
C ILE A 116 -2.32 12.00 13.39
N SER A 117 -2.67 12.47 12.19
CA SER A 117 -1.79 13.35 11.39
C SER A 117 -1.47 14.67 12.10
N LEU A 118 -2.34 15.16 13.00
CA LEU A 118 -2.08 16.36 13.81
C LEU A 118 -0.99 16.15 14.87
N PHE A 119 -0.75 14.90 15.29
CA PHE A 119 0.26 14.57 16.30
C PHE A 119 1.63 14.22 15.70
N ILE A 120 1.74 14.15 14.36
CA ILE A 120 2.99 13.85 13.69
C ILE A 120 3.90 15.09 13.75
N LYS A 121 5.04 14.96 14.45
CA LYS A 121 6.07 15.99 14.47
C LYS A 121 6.70 16.13 13.07
N PRO A 122 7.01 17.36 12.63
CA PRO A 122 7.70 17.57 11.36
C PRO A 122 9.01 16.79 11.34
N TYR A 123 9.23 16.01 10.29
CA TYR A 123 10.48 15.29 10.07
C TYR A 123 10.99 15.57 8.66
N LEU A 124 12.31 15.46 8.50
CA LEU A 124 12.95 15.55 7.20
C LEU A 124 12.86 14.18 6.52
N GLU A 125 12.22 14.11 5.36
CA GLU A 125 12.14 12.87 4.59
C GLU A 125 13.55 12.46 4.12
N PRO A 126 14.09 11.29 4.52
CA PRO A 126 15.46 10.92 4.20
C PRO A 126 15.74 10.79 2.69
N ALA A 127 14.72 10.43 1.91
CA ALA A 127 14.85 10.17 0.47
C ALA A 127 14.75 11.44 -0.39
N THR A 128 14.02 12.47 0.06
CA THR A 128 13.76 13.67 -0.77
C THR A 128 14.36 14.94 -0.18
N GLY A 129 14.83 14.90 1.08
CA GLY A 129 15.34 16.08 1.78
C GLY A 129 14.28 17.15 2.03
N VAL A 130 12.99 16.82 1.84
CA VAL A 130 11.90 17.77 1.99
C VAL A 130 11.25 17.60 3.37
N TRP A 131 10.96 18.73 4.03
CA TRP A 131 10.23 18.75 5.29
C TRP A 131 8.80 18.23 5.13
N VAL A 132 8.48 17.13 5.78
CA VAL A 132 7.13 16.61 5.85
C VAL A 132 6.41 17.29 7.00
N HIS A 133 5.45 18.14 6.65
CA HIS A 133 4.56 18.78 7.63
C HIS A 133 3.29 17.96 7.82
N TRP A 134 2.65 18.16 8.97
CA TRP A 134 1.35 17.59 9.35
C TRP A 134 0.24 17.76 8.29
N MET A 135 0.34 18.76 7.41
CA MET A 135 -0.62 19.03 6.32
C MET A 135 -0.46 18.14 5.08
N ARG A 136 0.73 17.62 4.78
CA ARG A 136 0.96 16.91 3.50
C ARG A 136 0.17 15.62 3.40
N GLN A 137 0.08 14.91 4.51
CA GLN A 137 -0.56 13.60 4.56
C GLN A 137 -2.10 13.68 4.51
N PRO A 138 -2.77 14.60 5.23
CA PRO A 138 -4.19 14.89 5.01
C PRO A 138 -4.50 15.32 3.57
N LEU A 139 -3.65 16.17 2.98
CA LEU A 139 -3.84 16.69 1.62
C LEU A 139 -3.75 15.61 0.54
N THR A 140 -3.10 14.48 0.80
CA THR A 140 -3.07 13.34 -0.14
C THR A 140 -4.15 12.31 0.16
N ILE A 141 -4.36 11.97 1.44
CA ILE A 141 -5.27 10.89 1.83
C ILE A 141 -6.73 11.30 1.75
N ILE A 142 -7.09 12.52 2.19
CA ILE A 142 -8.50 12.94 2.19
C ILE A 142 -9.06 13.00 0.77
N PRO A 143 -8.38 13.63 -0.22
CA PRO A 143 -8.86 13.60 -1.59
C PRO A 143 -8.93 12.19 -2.17
N ALA A 144 -8.00 11.29 -1.82
CA ALA A 144 -8.05 9.90 -2.25
C ALA A 144 -9.28 9.17 -1.72
N TYR A 145 -9.62 9.37 -0.44
CA TYR A 145 -10.84 8.82 0.17
C TYR A 145 -12.10 9.40 -0.46
N LEU A 146 -12.16 10.73 -0.67
CA LEU A 146 -13.29 11.38 -1.32
C LEU A 146 -13.48 10.87 -2.76
N LEU A 147 -12.38 10.74 -3.51
CA LEU A 147 -12.40 10.19 -4.87
C LEU A 147 -12.88 8.73 -4.87
N PHE A 148 -12.42 7.93 -3.91
CA PHE A 148 -12.88 6.56 -3.73
C PHE A 148 -14.37 6.49 -3.43
N ALA A 149 -14.87 7.32 -2.51
CA ALA A 149 -16.29 7.39 -2.18
C ALA A 149 -17.13 7.83 -3.38
N ALA A 150 -16.67 8.83 -4.15
CA ALA A 150 -17.31 9.28 -5.37
C ALA A 150 -17.35 8.16 -6.42
N ALA A 151 -16.23 7.46 -6.66
CA ALA A 151 -16.17 6.32 -7.57
C ALA A 151 -17.10 5.17 -7.12
N LEU A 152 -17.20 4.92 -5.81
CA LEU A 152 -18.09 3.90 -5.25
C LEU A 152 -19.57 4.24 -5.41
N LEU A 153 -19.92 5.52 -5.36
CA LEU A 153 -21.27 6.04 -5.64
C LEU A 153 -21.59 5.95 -7.14
N LEU A 154 -20.61 6.27 -7.99
CA LEU A 154 -20.72 6.20 -9.45
C LEU A 154 -20.61 4.77 -10.00
N ARG A 155 -20.52 3.74 -9.15
CA ARG A 155 -20.34 2.34 -9.59
C ARG A 155 -21.41 1.81 -10.54
N ARG A 156 -22.58 2.45 -10.58
CA ARG A 156 -23.69 2.09 -11.49
C ARG A 156 -23.46 2.59 -12.94
N TYR A 157 -22.47 3.45 -13.15
CA TYR A 157 -22.12 4.00 -14.45
C TYR A 157 -20.93 3.26 -15.06
N SER A 158 -20.93 3.15 -16.40
CA SER A 158 -19.82 2.57 -17.15
C SER A 158 -18.58 3.44 -17.05
N PHE A 159 -17.49 2.90 -16.48
CA PHE A 159 -16.22 3.59 -16.43
C PHE A 159 -15.51 3.58 -17.79
N PRO A 160 -14.79 4.66 -18.15
CA PRO A 160 -14.07 4.73 -19.41
C PRO A 160 -12.93 3.70 -19.46
N ARG A 161 -12.76 3.04 -20.62
CA ARG A 161 -11.77 1.97 -20.83
C ARG A 161 -10.31 2.35 -20.46
N PRO A 162 -9.82 3.58 -20.73
CA PRO A 162 -8.48 3.99 -20.32
C PRO A 162 -8.27 3.96 -18.80
N LEU A 163 -9.29 4.33 -18.03
CA LEU A 163 -9.21 4.36 -16.57
C LEU A 163 -9.13 2.93 -15.99
N LEU A 164 -9.88 2.01 -16.58
CA LEU A 164 -9.78 0.58 -16.27
C LEU A 164 -8.44 -0.02 -16.71
N PHE A 165 -7.84 0.48 -17.81
CA PHE A 165 -6.49 0.09 -18.21
C PHE A 165 -5.44 0.57 -17.21
N LEU A 166 -5.55 1.82 -16.74
CA LEU A 166 -4.64 2.38 -15.76
C LEU A 166 -4.70 1.61 -14.43
N GLY A 167 -5.90 1.22 -14.00
CA GLY A 167 -6.09 0.33 -12.85
C GLY A 167 -5.40 -1.02 -13.02
N ARG A 168 -5.45 -1.62 -14.23
CA ARG A 168 -4.78 -2.89 -14.54
C ARG A 168 -3.26 -2.80 -14.48
N ILE A 169 -2.66 -1.71 -14.92
CA ILE A 169 -1.20 -1.55 -14.91
C ILE A 169 -0.67 -0.90 -13.63
N SER A 170 -1.54 -0.63 -12.64
CA SER A 170 -1.20 0.14 -11.44
C SER A 170 -0.04 -0.46 -10.64
N PHE A 171 0.01 -1.78 -10.52
CA PHE A 171 1.11 -2.47 -9.83
C PHE A 171 2.44 -2.29 -10.57
N SER A 172 2.47 -2.58 -11.87
CA SER A 172 3.64 -2.34 -12.72
C SER A 172 4.08 -0.86 -12.69
N LEU A 173 3.13 0.07 -12.69
CA LEU A 173 3.40 1.51 -12.61
C LEU A 173 4.00 1.90 -11.26
N TYR A 174 3.52 1.32 -10.16
CA TYR A 174 4.06 1.54 -8.82
C TYR A 174 5.53 1.07 -8.71
N LEU A 175 5.92 -0.02 -9.36
CA LEU A 175 7.33 -0.44 -9.34
C LEU A 175 8.21 0.44 -10.25
N VAL A 176 7.70 0.76 -11.44
CA VAL A 176 8.47 1.46 -12.47
C VAL A 176 8.65 2.95 -12.17
N HIS A 177 7.67 3.62 -11.55
CA HIS A 177 7.73 5.07 -11.37
C HIS A 177 8.95 5.51 -10.54
N VAL A 178 9.35 4.75 -9.51
CA VAL A 178 10.54 5.07 -8.70
C VAL A 178 11.80 4.97 -9.55
N LEU A 179 11.93 3.92 -10.36
CA LEU A 179 13.07 3.75 -11.27
C LEU A 179 13.14 4.86 -12.32
N VAL A 180 11.99 5.28 -12.84
CA VAL A 180 11.89 6.38 -13.81
C VAL A 180 12.31 7.71 -13.17
N LEU A 181 11.85 7.99 -11.95
CA LEU A 181 12.20 9.21 -11.22
C LEU A 181 13.69 9.30 -10.90
N ASP A 182 14.35 8.16 -10.66
CA ASP A 182 15.77 8.06 -10.38
C ASP A 182 16.63 8.11 -11.65
N ALA A 183 16.21 7.40 -12.71
CA ALA A 183 16.97 7.27 -13.94
C ALA A 183 16.84 8.45 -14.91
N LEU A 184 15.69 9.15 -14.92
CA LEU A 184 15.46 10.27 -15.84
C LEU A 184 15.78 11.62 -15.17
N PRO A 185 16.81 12.34 -15.63
CA PRO A 185 17.15 13.64 -15.09
C PRO A 185 16.03 14.66 -15.38
N ARG A 186 15.93 15.65 -14.49
CA ARG A 186 14.96 16.74 -14.64
C ARG A 186 15.40 17.67 -15.77
N TRP A 187 14.44 18.17 -16.53
CA TRP A 187 14.70 19.23 -17.51
C TRP A 187 15.00 20.53 -16.75
N THR A 188 16.10 21.19 -17.11
CA THR A 188 16.52 22.46 -16.52
C THR A 188 16.19 23.65 -17.42
N THR A 189 15.98 23.41 -18.72
CA THR A 189 15.71 24.44 -19.72
C THR A 189 14.32 24.24 -20.34
N SER A 190 13.62 25.34 -20.60
CA SER A 190 12.40 25.31 -21.40
C SER A 190 12.73 24.94 -22.85
N VAL A 191 11.93 24.05 -23.44
CA VAL A 191 12.08 23.63 -24.84
C VAL A 191 10.76 23.89 -25.55
N ALA A 192 10.82 24.47 -26.75
CA ALA A 192 9.64 24.72 -27.59
C ALA A 192 8.52 25.52 -26.88
N GLY A 193 8.87 26.49 -26.04
CA GLY A 193 7.91 27.31 -25.29
C GLY A 193 7.25 26.62 -24.10
N VAL A 194 7.55 25.34 -23.83
CA VAL A 194 7.05 24.62 -22.67
C VAL A 194 8.00 24.83 -21.48
N PRO A 195 7.51 25.21 -20.29
CA PRO A 195 8.35 25.34 -19.11
C PRO A 195 8.97 24.00 -18.70
N ALA A 196 10.23 24.04 -18.25
CA ALA A 196 11.00 22.86 -17.85
C ALA A 196 10.30 21.92 -16.83
N PRO A 197 9.52 22.42 -15.84
CA PRO A 197 8.76 21.54 -14.94
C PRO A 197 7.70 20.69 -15.65
N TRP A 198 7.02 21.24 -16.66
CA TRP A 198 5.99 20.51 -17.41
C TRP A 198 6.59 19.46 -18.33
N LEU A 199 7.74 19.76 -18.95
CA LEU A 199 8.53 18.78 -19.71
C LEU A 199 8.99 17.62 -18.83
N THR A 200 9.47 17.92 -17.61
CA THR A 200 9.87 16.90 -16.64
C THR A 200 8.70 16.02 -16.24
N LEU A 201 7.57 16.63 -15.85
CA LEU A 201 6.37 15.88 -15.49
C LEU A 201 5.87 15.01 -16.64
N GLY A 202 5.79 15.57 -17.85
CA GLY A 202 5.33 14.87 -19.04
C GLY A 202 6.23 13.71 -19.42
N SER A 203 7.55 13.92 -19.45
CA SER A 203 8.51 12.86 -19.78
C SER A 203 8.49 11.73 -18.74
N TRP A 204 8.50 12.04 -17.45
CA TRP A 204 8.37 11.03 -16.39
C TRP A 204 7.06 10.25 -16.49
N LEU A 205 5.93 10.94 -16.69
CA LEU A 205 4.62 10.28 -16.79
C LEU A 205 4.55 9.35 -18.01
N ILE A 206 4.99 9.83 -19.17
CA ILE A 206 4.97 9.06 -20.42
C ILE A 206 5.86 7.83 -20.29
N VAL A 207 7.10 7.99 -19.83
CA VAL A 207 8.03 6.86 -19.69
C VAL A 207 7.54 5.88 -18.63
N ALA A 208 7.03 6.36 -17.49
CA ALA A 208 6.49 5.49 -16.45
C ALA A 208 5.31 4.67 -16.96
N VAL A 209 4.34 5.29 -17.64
CA VAL A 209 3.16 4.60 -18.18
C VAL A 209 3.54 3.65 -19.32
N ALA A 210 4.42 4.05 -20.22
CA ALA A 210 4.86 3.21 -21.34
C ALA A 210 5.60 1.96 -20.84
N THR A 211 6.58 2.14 -19.95
CA THR A 211 7.34 1.05 -19.37
C THR A 211 6.46 0.16 -18.49
N ALA A 212 5.56 0.72 -17.69
CA ALA A 212 4.59 -0.05 -16.91
C ALA A 212 3.65 -0.88 -17.80
N ALA A 213 3.15 -0.31 -18.90
CA ALA A 213 2.30 -1.02 -19.85
C ALA A 213 3.06 -2.15 -20.56
N LEU A 214 4.34 -1.95 -20.85
CA LEU A 214 5.22 -2.96 -21.44
C LEU A 214 5.46 -4.11 -20.47
N THR A 215 5.89 -3.80 -19.23
CA THR A 215 6.09 -4.77 -18.15
C THR A 215 4.83 -5.55 -17.85
N TYR A 216 3.68 -4.88 -17.79
CA TYR A 216 2.38 -5.54 -17.58
C TYR A 216 2.07 -6.57 -18.67
N ARG A 217 2.35 -6.24 -19.95
CA ARG A 217 2.04 -7.14 -21.07
C ARG A 217 3.02 -8.31 -21.17
N ILE A 218 4.31 -8.07 -20.92
CA ILE A 218 5.38 -9.05 -21.12
C ILE A 218 5.56 -9.96 -19.91
N ILE A 219 5.36 -9.46 -18.69
CA ILE A 219 5.67 -10.20 -17.45
C ILE A 219 4.38 -10.50 -16.69
N GLU A 220 3.63 -9.48 -16.33
CA GLU A 220 2.51 -9.64 -15.39
C GLU A 220 1.37 -10.50 -15.97
N LYS A 221 0.95 -10.20 -17.20
CA LYS A 221 -0.12 -10.94 -17.90
C LYS A 221 0.21 -12.43 -18.10
N PRO A 222 1.38 -12.84 -18.61
CA PRO A 222 1.68 -14.26 -18.72
C PRO A 222 1.82 -14.95 -17.37
N CYS A 223 2.40 -14.30 -16.35
CA CYS A 223 2.48 -14.87 -15.00
C CYS A 223 1.09 -15.11 -14.39
N HIS A 224 0.14 -14.16 -14.51
CA HIS A 224 -1.24 -14.38 -14.07
C HIS A 224 -1.89 -15.56 -14.79
N ASN A 225 -1.72 -15.66 -16.11
CA ASN A 225 -2.26 -16.77 -16.89
C ASN A 225 -1.67 -18.13 -16.46
N LEU A 226 -0.37 -18.19 -16.17
CA LEU A 226 0.27 -19.38 -15.65
C LEU A 226 -0.27 -19.76 -14.26
N GLY A 227 -0.45 -18.78 -13.38
CA GLY A 227 -1.06 -18.98 -12.07
C GLY A 227 -2.47 -19.58 -12.17
N HIS A 228 -3.34 -19.02 -13.01
CA HIS A 228 -4.68 -19.56 -13.24
C HIS A 228 -4.65 -20.99 -13.79
N ARG A 229 -3.72 -21.29 -14.71
CA ARG A 229 -3.56 -22.65 -15.25
C ARG A 229 -3.08 -23.65 -14.19
N LEU A 230 -2.23 -23.23 -13.26
CA LEU A 230 -1.76 -24.08 -12.17
C LEU A 230 -2.88 -24.35 -11.15
N ILE A 231 -3.64 -23.32 -10.78
CA ILE A 231 -4.80 -23.47 -9.87
C ILE A 231 -5.84 -24.40 -10.48
N ALA A 232 -6.19 -24.20 -11.76
CA ALA A 232 -7.13 -25.08 -12.46
C ALA A 232 -6.67 -26.55 -12.52
N LYS A 233 -5.35 -26.81 -12.50
CA LYS A 233 -4.80 -28.18 -12.45
C LYS A 233 -4.84 -28.79 -11.04
N ILE A 234 -4.80 -27.97 -9.99
CA ILE A 234 -4.88 -28.42 -8.60
C ILE A 234 -6.34 -28.68 -8.21
N ASP A 235 -7.27 -27.85 -8.70
CA ASP A 235 -8.70 -27.97 -8.42
C ASP A 235 -9.41 -29.04 -9.27
N SER A 236 -8.76 -29.53 -10.34
CA SER A 236 -9.22 -30.73 -11.05
C SER A 236 -8.84 -31.97 -10.23
N PRO A 237 -9.77 -32.62 -9.51
CA PRO A 237 -9.44 -33.85 -8.83
C PRO A 237 -9.16 -34.91 -9.90
N SER A 238 -7.99 -35.56 -9.81
CA SER A 238 -7.73 -36.82 -10.51
C SER A 238 -8.73 -37.89 -10.08
#